data_AF-A0A6N7E2A7-F1
#
_entry.id   AF-A0A6N7E2A7-F1
#
_cell.length_a   1.000
_cell.length_b   1.000
_cell.length_c   1.000
_cell.angle_alpha   90.00
_cell.angle_beta   90.00
_cell.angle_gamma   90.00
#
_symmetry.space_group_name_H-M   'P 1'
#
loop_
_entity.id
_entity.type
_entity.pdbx_description
1 polymer ?
#
loop_
_entity_poly.entity_id
_entity_poly.type
_entity_poly.pdbx_seq_one_letter_code
_entity_poly.pdbx_strand_id
1 'polypeptide(L)'
;MVSVCVMAVPLDAFAQQTLPKWELGLGPGIISYPDYPGSKEQNNLIIPFPYITYRGKDFEIDQSEAKKPLFGYGEWELDLSLASSVPVSSKDNKMRQGMDDLDTTVGFGPVVKYRLIHRHLNELKFEMPVYWAIATNFRSLHEEGIKTTPGLYYYFRKSFSTDQRIKITLYTNANFATAKNNNYFYEVKTYEATSWRPDYRSKDGFGGYSYGASVNWHFGNFWLGAFYKLTDLSEAVFRHSPLVETTRAETFGAALTWNFYQSSETVEGLE
;
A
#
# COMPACT_ATOMS: atom_id res chain seq x y z
N MET A 1 49.70 -21.35 29.06
CA MET A 1 48.31 -21.71 28.70
C MET A 1 47.46 -20.47 28.99
N VAL A 2 47.26 -19.61 27.99
CA VAL A 2 46.58 -18.32 28.17
C VAL A 2 45.08 -18.56 27.97
N SER A 3 44.31 -18.42 29.04
CA SER A 3 42.86 -18.58 29.03
C SER A 3 42.23 -17.33 28.40
N VAL A 4 41.73 -17.46 27.18
CA VAL A 4 40.96 -16.40 26.51
C VAL A 4 39.56 -16.42 27.09
N CYS A 5 39.27 -15.41 27.92
CA CYS A 5 37.93 -15.17 28.44
C CYS A 5 37.07 -14.63 27.29
N VAL A 6 36.25 -15.49 26.69
CA VAL A 6 35.24 -15.08 25.71
C VAL A 6 34.19 -14.29 26.48
N MET A 7 34.24 -12.96 26.39
CA MET A 7 33.12 -12.13 26.82
C MET A 7 31.93 -12.47 25.92
N ALA A 8 30.95 -13.16 26.48
CA ALA A 8 29.64 -13.29 25.88
C ALA A 8 29.04 -11.89 25.78
N VAL A 9 29.02 -11.34 24.56
CA VAL A 9 28.22 -10.16 24.25
C VAL A 9 26.76 -10.58 24.43
N PRO A 10 25.96 -9.88 25.24
CA PRO A 10 24.55 -10.22 25.41
C PRO A 10 23.84 -10.16 24.06
N LEU A 11 23.08 -11.22 23.75
CA LEU A 11 22.15 -11.27 22.62
C LEU A 11 21.17 -10.11 22.72
N ASP A 12 21.13 -9.29 21.66
CA ASP A 12 20.01 -8.47 21.19
C ASP A 12 19.03 -7.96 22.26
N ALA A 13 19.45 -6.97 23.04
CA ALA A 13 18.50 -6.01 23.61
C ALA A 13 18.06 -5.08 22.47
N PHE A 14 16.88 -5.36 21.91
CA PHE A 14 16.28 -4.62 20.80
C PHE A 14 16.25 -3.11 21.10
N ALA A 15 16.56 -2.29 20.08
CA ALA A 15 16.31 -0.85 20.14
C ALA A 15 14.81 -0.58 19.97
N GLN A 16 13.97 -1.06 20.89
CA GLN A 16 12.53 -0.77 20.87
C GLN A 16 12.33 0.73 21.08
N GLN A 17 11.75 1.40 20.08
CA GLN A 17 11.46 2.83 20.18
C GLN A 17 10.22 3.03 21.05
N THR A 18 10.29 3.97 21.98
CA THR A 18 9.13 4.43 22.75
C THR A 18 8.43 5.53 21.95
N LEU A 19 7.28 5.21 21.37
CA LEU A 19 6.50 6.10 20.51
C LEU A 19 5.17 6.48 21.17
N PRO A 20 4.58 7.65 20.87
CA PRO A 20 3.21 7.93 21.27
C PRO A 20 2.25 6.86 20.73
N LYS A 21 1.33 6.41 21.58
CA LYS A 21 0.28 5.46 21.20
C LYS A 21 -0.59 5.98 20.08
N TRP A 22 -0.88 7.28 20.02
CA TRP A 22 -1.53 7.88 18.87
C TRP A 22 -0.98 9.27 18.56
N GLU A 23 -1.07 9.63 17.29
CA GLU A 23 -0.64 10.92 16.74
C GLU A 23 -1.68 11.40 15.74
N LEU A 24 -2.00 12.68 15.77
CA LEU A 24 -2.87 13.37 14.82
C LEU A 24 -2.17 14.58 14.23
N GLY A 25 -2.35 14.75 12.93
CA GLY A 25 -1.81 15.89 12.19
C GLY A 25 -2.64 16.20 10.96
N LEU A 26 -2.32 17.34 10.35
CA LEU A 26 -2.93 17.78 9.11
C LEU A 26 -1.91 18.56 8.29
N GLY A 27 -1.99 18.43 6.98
CA GLY A 27 -1.23 19.28 6.07
C GLY A 27 -1.58 19.02 4.62
N PRO A 28 -0.89 19.67 3.67
CA PRO A 28 -1.10 19.43 2.25
C PRO A 28 -0.48 18.10 1.80
N GLY A 29 -1.18 17.42 0.90
CA GLY A 29 -0.67 16.29 0.14
C GLY A 29 -0.83 16.51 -1.36
N ILE A 30 0.12 15.99 -2.13
CA ILE A 30 0.06 15.92 -3.60
C ILE A 30 0.13 14.46 -4.03
N ILE A 31 -0.64 14.09 -5.05
CA ILE A 31 -0.60 12.76 -5.64
C ILE A 31 -0.77 12.85 -7.15
N SER A 32 0.03 12.06 -7.87
CA SER A 32 -0.08 11.80 -9.29
C SER A 32 -0.40 10.32 -9.49
N TYR A 33 -1.47 10.02 -10.22
CA TYR A 33 -1.92 8.65 -10.46
C TYR A 33 -2.65 8.53 -11.80
N PRO A 34 -2.58 7.38 -12.49
CA PRO A 34 -3.33 7.18 -13.72
C PRO A 34 -4.81 6.95 -13.39
N ASP A 35 -5.71 7.25 -14.34
CA ASP A 35 -7.16 6.99 -14.19
C ASP A 35 -7.47 5.58 -13.68
N TYR A 36 -6.71 4.61 -14.20
CA TYR A 36 -6.60 3.22 -13.76
C TYR A 36 -5.27 2.65 -14.27
N PRO A 37 -4.75 1.53 -13.72
CA PRO A 37 -3.51 0.94 -14.23
C PRO A 37 -3.65 0.58 -15.72
N GLY A 38 -2.84 1.21 -16.58
CA GLY A 38 -2.88 1.00 -18.02
C GLY A 38 -3.48 2.14 -18.83
N SER A 39 -4.07 3.15 -18.18
CA SER A 39 -4.45 4.42 -18.81
C SER A 39 -3.22 5.28 -19.10
N LYS A 40 -3.25 6.06 -20.20
CA LYS A 40 -2.26 7.13 -20.45
C LYS A 40 -2.65 8.46 -19.79
N GLU A 41 -3.90 8.61 -19.40
CA GLU A 41 -4.41 9.81 -18.74
C GLU A 41 -4.01 9.77 -17.25
N GLN A 42 -3.34 10.83 -16.81
CA GLN A 42 -2.77 10.98 -15.46
C GLN A 42 -3.47 12.13 -14.74
N ASN A 43 -3.96 11.86 -13.53
CA ASN A 43 -4.51 12.87 -12.64
C ASN A 43 -3.43 13.39 -11.69
N ASN A 44 -3.51 14.67 -11.38
CA ASN A 44 -2.71 15.30 -10.34
C ASN A 44 -3.64 16.03 -9.38
N LEU A 45 -3.60 15.67 -8.11
CA LEU A 45 -4.46 16.26 -7.09
C LEU A 45 -3.62 16.86 -5.97
N ILE A 46 -4.08 18.01 -5.46
CA ILE A 46 -3.64 18.58 -4.19
C ILE A 46 -4.81 18.44 -3.22
N ILE A 47 -4.60 17.75 -2.10
CA ILE A 47 -5.65 17.44 -1.13
C ILE A 47 -5.21 17.79 0.28
N PRO A 48 -6.14 18.13 1.19
CA PRO A 48 -5.85 18.06 2.62
C PRO A 48 -5.53 16.61 2.98
N PHE A 49 -4.39 16.39 3.64
CA PHE A 49 -3.91 15.08 4.05
C PHE A 49 -3.97 14.96 5.58
N PRO A 50 -4.92 14.17 6.12
CA PRO A 50 -4.96 13.88 7.55
C PRO A 50 -3.85 12.87 7.89
N TYR A 51 -3.05 13.18 8.90
CA TYR A 51 -2.12 12.24 9.51
C TYR A 51 -2.79 11.64 10.73
N ILE A 52 -3.05 10.34 10.70
CA ILE A 52 -3.64 9.58 11.81
C ILE A 52 -2.79 8.34 12.00
N THR A 53 -2.23 8.19 13.20
CA THR A 53 -1.49 6.99 13.59
C THR A 53 -2.02 6.49 14.92
N TYR A 54 -2.24 5.18 15.02
CA TYR A 54 -2.60 4.49 16.24
C TYR A 54 -1.79 3.21 16.39
N ARG A 55 -1.16 3.03 17.55
CA ARG A 55 -0.24 1.92 17.88
C ARG A 55 -0.77 1.15 19.08
N GLY A 56 -1.74 0.28 18.84
CA GLY A 56 -2.31 -0.59 19.86
C GLY A 56 -1.87 -2.03 19.69
N LYS A 57 -1.92 -2.82 20.77
CA LYS A 57 -1.61 -4.26 20.73
C LYS A 57 -2.59 -5.06 19.87
N ASP A 58 -3.88 -4.70 19.93
CA ASP A 58 -4.95 -5.42 19.23
C ASP A 58 -5.32 -4.78 17.88
N PHE A 59 -4.81 -3.57 17.62
CA PHE A 59 -5.18 -2.78 16.45
C PHE A 59 -4.17 -1.66 16.20
N GLU A 60 -3.82 -1.47 14.93
CA GLU A 60 -2.89 -0.44 14.46
C GLU A 60 -3.49 0.30 13.27
N ILE A 61 -3.23 1.60 13.18
CA ILE A 61 -3.56 2.44 12.01
C ILE A 61 -2.31 3.20 11.61
N ASP A 62 -2.00 3.18 10.33
CA ASP A 62 -1.05 4.10 9.70
C ASP A 62 -1.65 4.76 8.45
N GLN A 63 -0.81 5.42 7.66
CA GLN A 63 -1.24 6.18 6.47
C GLN A 63 -1.61 5.30 5.28
N SER A 64 -1.35 4.00 5.34
CA SER A 64 -1.56 3.03 4.27
C SER A 64 -2.60 1.95 4.61
N GLU A 65 -2.69 1.56 5.88
CA GLU A 65 -3.60 0.52 6.32
C GLU A 65 -4.08 0.70 7.77
N ALA A 66 -5.24 0.12 8.05
CA ALA A 66 -5.69 -0.20 9.38
C ALA A 66 -5.64 -1.72 9.54
N LYS A 67 -4.90 -2.23 10.52
CA LYS A 67 -4.68 -3.67 10.70
C LYS A 67 -4.93 -4.12 12.13
N LYS A 68 -5.33 -5.38 12.26
CA LYS A 68 -5.48 -6.11 13.51
C LYS A 68 -4.56 -7.33 13.48
N PRO A 69 -3.53 -7.39 14.34
CA PRO A 69 -2.77 -8.62 14.51
C PRO A 69 -3.69 -9.75 15.03
N LEU A 70 -3.69 -10.90 14.36
CA LEU A 70 -4.48 -12.07 14.76
C LEU A 70 -3.62 -13.12 15.45
N PHE A 71 -2.44 -13.38 14.91
CA PHE A 71 -1.57 -14.45 15.39
C PHE A 71 -0.12 -14.21 14.96
N GLY A 72 0.83 -14.62 15.80
CA GLY A 72 2.25 -14.67 15.47
C GLY A 72 2.88 -15.94 16.03
N TYR A 73 3.65 -16.67 15.21
CA TYR A 73 4.37 -17.87 15.62
C TYR A 73 5.69 -18.03 14.88
N GLY A 74 6.80 -17.94 15.61
CA GLY A 74 8.13 -17.86 15.02
C GLY A 74 8.21 -16.66 14.07
N GLU A 75 8.59 -16.92 12.81
CA GLU A 75 8.70 -15.91 11.76
C GLU A 75 7.39 -15.63 11.01
N TRP A 76 6.30 -16.33 11.35
CA TRP A 76 4.99 -16.16 10.71
C TRP A 76 4.13 -15.17 11.50
N GLU A 77 3.52 -14.24 10.77
CA GLU A 77 2.52 -13.30 11.29
C GLU A 77 1.24 -13.42 10.43
N LEU A 78 0.09 -13.33 11.08
CA LEU A 78 -1.21 -13.25 10.42
C LEU A 78 -1.94 -12.01 10.95
N ASP A 79 -2.23 -11.10 10.03
CA ASP A 79 -2.98 -9.88 10.31
C ASP A 79 -4.31 -9.90 9.55
N LEU A 80 -5.26 -9.11 10.03
CA LEU A 80 -6.44 -8.70 9.27
C LEU A 80 -6.27 -7.23 8.90
N SER A 81 -6.21 -6.90 7.62
CA SER A 81 -5.94 -5.54 7.15
C SER A 81 -7.09 -4.97 6.32
N LEU A 82 -7.31 -3.67 6.47
CA LEU A 82 -8.09 -2.81 5.62
C LEU A 82 -7.12 -1.79 4.98
N ALA A 83 -6.93 -1.88 3.67
CA ALA A 83 -6.03 -1.04 2.92
C ALA A 83 -6.77 -0.32 1.79
N SER A 84 -6.51 0.97 1.59
CA SER A 84 -7.04 1.69 0.42
C SER A 84 -6.22 1.33 -0.83
N SER A 85 -6.88 1.25 -2.00
CA SER A 85 -6.13 1.30 -3.25
C SER A 85 -5.64 2.71 -3.55
N VAL A 86 -4.75 2.83 -4.54
CA VAL A 86 -4.51 4.10 -5.23
C VAL A 86 -5.87 4.62 -5.73
N PRO A 87 -6.13 5.94 -5.65
CA PRO A 87 -7.33 6.52 -6.23
C PRO A 87 -7.48 6.15 -7.70
N VAL A 88 -8.72 6.03 -8.15
CA VAL A 88 -9.05 5.85 -9.57
C VAL A 88 -10.09 6.91 -9.93
N SER A 89 -10.06 7.34 -11.19
CA SER A 89 -10.98 8.33 -11.72
C SER A 89 -11.07 8.12 -13.22
N SER A 90 -12.24 7.81 -13.75
CA SER A 90 -12.43 7.62 -15.20
C SER A 90 -13.34 8.65 -15.85
N LYS A 91 -13.77 9.68 -15.11
CA LYS A 91 -14.82 10.61 -15.53
C LYS A 91 -14.52 11.30 -16.86
N ASP A 92 -13.27 11.68 -17.07
CA ASP A 92 -12.82 12.40 -18.26
C ASP A 92 -11.89 11.52 -19.14
N ASN A 93 -11.89 10.20 -18.92
CA ASN A 93 -11.06 9.28 -19.67
C ASN A 93 -11.65 9.01 -21.07
N LYS A 94 -10.89 9.35 -22.11
CA LYS A 94 -11.33 9.15 -23.51
C LYS A 94 -11.63 7.69 -23.83
N MET A 95 -10.79 6.75 -23.37
CA MET A 95 -10.99 5.32 -23.60
C MET A 95 -12.21 4.75 -22.88
N ARG A 96 -12.71 5.42 -21.84
CA ARG A 96 -13.92 5.02 -21.09
C ARG A 96 -15.12 5.92 -21.36
N GLN A 97 -15.09 6.76 -22.40
CA GLN A 97 -16.22 7.61 -22.76
C GLN A 97 -17.48 6.77 -23.00
N GLY A 98 -18.57 7.11 -22.31
CA GLY A 98 -19.85 6.40 -22.37
C GLY A 98 -19.91 5.11 -21.54
N MET A 99 -18.91 4.83 -20.70
CA MET A 99 -18.93 3.74 -19.72
C MET A 99 -19.19 4.29 -18.31
N ASP A 100 -19.57 3.40 -17.39
CA ASP A 100 -19.69 3.75 -15.97
C ASP A 100 -18.34 4.15 -15.37
N ASP A 101 -18.38 5.09 -14.43
CA ASP A 101 -17.20 5.58 -13.74
C ASP A 101 -16.61 4.54 -12.77
N LEU A 102 -15.28 4.52 -12.68
CA LEU A 102 -14.57 3.73 -11.70
C LEU A 102 -14.62 4.42 -10.34
N ASP A 103 -15.33 3.79 -9.41
CA ASP A 103 -15.31 4.13 -8.00
C ASP A 103 -13.99 3.70 -7.33
N THR A 104 -13.62 4.41 -6.26
CA THR A 104 -12.45 4.07 -5.46
C THR A 104 -12.63 2.70 -4.82
N THR A 105 -11.56 1.89 -4.79
CA THR A 105 -11.60 0.55 -4.19
C THR A 105 -10.88 0.51 -2.84
N VAL A 106 -11.49 -0.17 -1.88
CA VAL A 106 -10.83 -0.57 -0.63
C VAL A 106 -10.63 -2.08 -0.62
N GLY A 107 -9.51 -2.54 -0.09
CA GLY A 107 -9.20 -3.94 0.10
C GLY A 107 -9.34 -4.30 1.57
N PHE A 108 -10.10 -5.34 1.87
CA PHE A 108 -10.18 -5.90 3.22
C PHE A 108 -9.81 -7.38 3.18
N GLY A 109 -9.04 -7.87 4.15
CA GLY A 109 -8.81 -9.30 4.31
C GLY A 109 -7.51 -9.66 5.01
N PRO A 110 -7.20 -10.96 5.13
CA PRO A 110 -6.03 -11.43 5.86
C PRO A 110 -4.73 -11.12 5.11
N VAL A 111 -3.66 -10.90 5.88
CA VAL A 111 -2.30 -10.73 5.38
C VAL A 111 -1.41 -11.73 6.07
N VAL A 112 -0.86 -12.67 5.30
CA VAL A 112 0.15 -13.60 5.78
C VAL A 112 1.50 -12.95 5.57
N LYS A 113 2.30 -12.87 6.63
CA LYS A 113 3.67 -12.35 6.56
C LYS A 113 4.64 -13.42 7.05
N TYR A 114 5.78 -13.51 6.37
CA TYR A 114 6.89 -14.36 6.75
C TYR A 114 8.16 -13.53 6.81
N ARG A 115 8.77 -13.48 8.00
CA ARG A 115 9.98 -12.70 8.23
C ARG A 115 11.20 -13.50 7.75
N LEU A 116 11.90 -12.95 6.75
CA LEU A 116 13.07 -13.58 6.12
C LEU A 116 14.36 -13.14 6.80
N ILE A 117 14.45 -11.85 7.10
CA ILE A 117 15.59 -11.24 7.77
C ILE A 117 15.07 -10.28 8.82
N HIS A 118 15.65 -10.34 10.00
CA HIS A 118 15.44 -9.39 11.06
C HIS A 118 16.80 -9.03 11.66
N ARG A 119 17.23 -7.77 11.49
CA ARG A 119 18.48 -7.27 12.05
C ARG A 119 18.27 -5.86 12.59
N HIS A 120 18.37 -5.71 13.91
CA HIS A 120 18.05 -4.48 14.61
C HIS A 120 16.63 -3.99 14.25
N LEU A 121 16.48 -2.83 13.62
CA LEU A 121 15.19 -2.27 13.21
C LEU A 121 14.79 -2.64 11.77
N ASN A 122 15.71 -3.26 11.02
CA ASN A 122 15.53 -3.52 9.60
C ASN A 122 14.96 -4.92 9.39
N GLU A 123 14.00 -5.02 8.48
CA GLU A 123 13.26 -6.24 8.24
C GLU A 123 13.13 -6.50 6.74
N LEU A 124 13.33 -7.75 6.34
CA LEU A 124 12.87 -8.25 5.05
C LEU A 124 11.73 -9.23 5.33
N LYS A 125 10.55 -8.93 4.79
CA LYS A 125 9.36 -9.77 4.90
C LYS A 125 8.88 -10.21 3.52
N PHE A 126 8.39 -11.42 3.44
CA PHE A 126 7.45 -11.81 2.41
C PHE A 126 6.04 -11.52 2.93
N GLU A 127 5.24 -10.79 2.16
CA GLU A 127 3.86 -10.48 2.53
C GLU A 127 2.91 -10.93 1.42
N MET A 128 1.83 -11.58 1.80
CA MET A 128 0.78 -12.08 0.91
C MET A 128 -0.59 -11.68 1.45
N PRO A 129 -1.09 -10.49 1.07
CA PRO A 129 -2.45 -10.09 1.38
C PRO A 129 -3.44 -10.83 0.48
N VAL A 130 -4.60 -11.20 1.02
CA VAL A 130 -5.76 -11.67 0.25
C VAL A 130 -6.90 -10.73 0.54
N TYR A 131 -7.23 -9.86 -0.42
CA TYR A 131 -8.20 -8.78 -0.23
C TYR A 131 -9.45 -8.99 -1.07
N TRP A 132 -10.61 -8.90 -0.41
CA TRP A 132 -11.87 -8.56 -1.05
C TRP A 132 -11.81 -7.09 -1.46
N ALA A 133 -11.92 -6.81 -2.75
CA ALA A 133 -12.00 -5.46 -3.27
C ALA A 133 -13.44 -4.96 -3.18
N ILE A 134 -13.63 -3.78 -2.63
CA ILE A 134 -14.95 -3.14 -2.50
C ILE A 134 -14.86 -1.77 -3.16
N ALA A 135 -15.58 -1.59 -4.25
CA ALA A 135 -15.76 -0.29 -4.91
C ALA A 135 -16.80 0.54 -4.16
N THR A 136 -16.50 1.82 -3.96
CA THR A 136 -17.37 2.75 -3.23
C THR A 136 -17.26 4.19 -3.72
N ASN A 137 -18.42 4.85 -3.77
CA ASN A 137 -18.59 6.30 -3.93
C ASN A 137 -19.15 6.97 -2.66
N PHE A 138 -19.00 6.31 -1.50
CA PHE A 138 -19.58 6.68 -0.20
C PHE A 138 -21.12 6.60 -0.10
N ARG A 139 -21.81 6.20 -1.16
CA ARG A 139 -23.28 5.97 -1.17
C ARG A 139 -23.65 4.53 -1.48
N SER A 140 -22.90 3.87 -2.34
CA SER A 140 -23.01 2.43 -2.64
C SER A 140 -21.71 1.69 -2.36
N LEU A 141 -21.85 0.38 -2.14
CA LEU A 141 -20.75 -0.57 -1.96
C LEU A 141 -20.95 -1.72 -2.93
N HIS A 142 -19.94 -2.00 -3.74
CA HIS A 142 -19.94 -3.11 -4.70
C HIS A 142 -18.72 -3.97 -4.42
N GLU A 143 -18.92 -5.27 -4.16
CA GLU A 143 -17.81 -6.21 -4.08
C GLU A 143 -17.31 -6.47 -5.50
N GLU A 144 -16.02 -6.26 -5.73
CA GLU A 144 -15.35 -6.32 -7.03
C GLU A 144 -14.33 -7.46 -7.08
N GLY A 145 -14.66 -8.60 -6.49
CA GLY A 145 -13.82 -9.79 -6.50
C GLY A 145 -12.68 -9.75 -5.49
N ILE A 146 -11.79 -10.74 -5.64
CA ILE A 146 -10.62 -10.93 -4.78
C ILE A 146 -9.35 -10.57 -5.55
N LYS A 147 -8.38 -9.98 -4.85
CA LYS A 147 -7.02 -9.74 -5.31
C LYS A 147 -5.98 -10.16 -4.27
N THR A 148 -4.79 -10.55 -4.72
CA THR A 148 -3.64 -10.83 -3.87
C THR A 148 -2.37 -10.27 -4.49
N THR A 149 -1.47 -9.76 -3.67
CA THR A 149 -0.23 -9.12 -4.12
C THR A 149 0.98 -9.67 -3.36
N PRO A 150 1.30 -10.99 -3.48
CA PRO A 150 2.46 -11.57 -2.85
C PRO A 150 3.74 -10.84 -3.26
N GLY A 151 4.56 -10.49 -2.28
CA GLY A 151 5.77 -9.70 -2.54
C GLY A 151 6.78 -9.69 -1.42
N LEU A 152 7.93 -9.11 -1.73
CA LEU A 152 8.99 -8.85 -0.78
C LEU A 152 8.98 -7.38 -0.39
N TYR A 153 9.10 -7.15 0.91
CA TYR A 153 9.11 -5.84 1.54
C TYR A 153 10.34 -5.71 2.41
N TYR A 154 11.19 -4.74 2.08
CA TYR A 154 12.34 -4.37 2.88
C TYR A 154 12.04 -3.07 3.62
N TYR A 155 12.07 -3.13 4.93
CA TYR A 155 11.89 -2.01 5.83
C TYR A 155 13.23 -1.62 6.41
N PHE A 156 13.68 -0.41 6.10
CA PHE A 156 14.81 0.24 6.75
C PHE A 156 14.29 1.25 7.75
N ARG A 157 14.78 1.20 8.99
CA ARG A 157 14.35 2.08 10.06
C ARG A 157 15.54 2.63 10.82
N LYS A 158 15.47 3.92 11.15
CA LYS A 158 16.49 4.59 11.94
C LYS A 158 15.90 5.71 12.80
N SER A 159 16.23 5.70 14.09
CA SER A 159 16.08 6.87 14.97
C SER A 159 17.39 7.65 14.99
N PHE A 160 17.30 8.97 14.83
CA PHE A 160 18.44 9.88 15.03
C PHE A 160 18.36 10.57 16.40
N SER A 161 17.15 10.87 16.86
CA SER A 161 16.81 11.41 18.18
C SER A 161 15.44 10.90 18.62
N THR A 162 14.91 11.41 19.74
CA THR A 162 13.55 11.13 20.22
C THR A 162 12.46 11.70 19.31
N ASP A 163 12.75 12.79 18.60
CA ASP A 163 11.83 13.52 17.72
C ASP A 163 12.19 13.39 16.23
N GLN A 164 13.24 12.65 15.88
CA GLN A 164 13.66 12.43 14.51
C GLN A 164 13.85 10.94 14.21
N ARG A 165 13.02 10.42 13.31
CA ARG A 165 13.01 9.01 12.90
C ARG A 165 12.57 8.85 11.45
N ILE A 166 13.13 7.87 10.76
CA ILE A 166 12.84 7.59 9.36
C ILE A 166 12.54 6.11 9.15
N LYS A 167 11.49 5.81 8.38
CA LYS A 167 11.22 4.51 7.77
C LYS A 167 11.31 4.66 6.26
N ILE A 168 12.14 3.84 5.62
CA ILE A 168 12.16 3.65 4.17
C ILE A 168 11.65 2.24 3.89
N THR A 169 10.66 2.11 3.00
CA THR A 169 10.15 0.82 2.55
C THR A 169 10.49 0.65 1.08
N LEU A 170 11.08 -0.48 0.71
CA LEU A 170 11.26 -0.90 -0.68
C LEU A 170 10.46 -2.18 -0.88
N TYR A 171 9.72 -2.27 -1.99
CA TYR A 171 8.94 -3.48 -2.25
C TYR A 171 8.89 -3.87 -3.72
N THR A 172 8.69 -5.16 -3.94
CA THR A 172 8.34 -5.76 -5.22
C THR A 172 7.26 -6.80 -4.99
N ASN A 173 6.19 -6.78 -5.77
CA ASN A 173 5.09 -7.73 -5.66
C ASN A 173 4.56 -8.16 -7.03
N ALA A 174 3.99 -9.36 -7.05
CA ALA A 174 3.28 -9.94 -8.17
C ALA A 174 1.77 -9.77 -7.91
N ASN A 175 1.04 -9.19 -8.85
CA ASN A 175 -0.39 -8.92 -8.69
C ASN A 175 -1.20 -10.08 -9.29
N PHE A 176 -2.19 -10.56 -8.56
CA PHE A 176 -3.17 -11.54 -9.05
C PHE A 176 -4.57 -11.13 -8.64
N ALA A 177 -5.53 -11.43 -9.51
CA ALA A 177 -6.90 -11.01 -9.31
C ALA A 177 -7.87 -11.98 -9.97
N THR A 178 -9.07 -12.09 -9.39
CA THR A 178 -10.19 -12.80 -10.00
C THR A 178 -10.67 -12.11 -11.28
N ALA A 179 -11.37 -12.84 -12.14
CA ALA A 179 -11.94 -12.29 -13.37
C ALA A 179 -12.86 -11.11 -13.06
N LYS A 180 -13.63 -11.18 -11.97
CA LYS A 180 -14.50 -10.09 -11.52
C LYS A 180 -13.70 -8.80 -11.25
N ASN A 181 -12.60 -8.91 -10.50
CA ASN A 181 -11.74 -7.77 -10.20
C ASN A 181 -11.05 -7.20 -11.45
N ASN A 182 -10.55 -8.06 -12.34
CA ASN A 182 -9.97 -7.60 -13.60
C ASN A 182 -11.01 -6.90 -14.49
N ASN A 183 -12.22 -7.44 -14.56
CA ASN A 183 -13.30 -6.89 -15.39
C ASN A 183 -13.79 -5.53 -14.89
N TYR A 184 -13.71 -5.24 -13.58
CA TYR A 184 -14.00 -3.91 -13.05
C TYR A 184 -13.23 -2.81 -13.79
N PHE A 185 -11.94 -3.04 -14.07
CA PHE A 185 -11.09 -2.08 -14.77
C PHE A 185 -11.11 -2.24 -16.29
N TYR A 186 -11.16 -3.48 -16.79
CA TYR A 186 -10.77 -3.80 -18.17
C TYR A 186 -11.88 -4.41 -19.04
N GLU A 187 -13.07 -4.66 -18.49
CA GLU A 187 -14.21 -5.14 -19.28
C GLU A 187 -14.75 -4.03 -20.19
N VAL A 188 -15.14 -4.42 -21.39
CA VAL A 188 -15.97 -3.62 -22.28
C VAL A 188 -17.19 -4.47 -22.60
N LYS A 189 -18.34 -4.08 -22.08
CA LYS A 189 -19.58 -4.82 -22.33
C LYS A 189 -20.02 -4.63 -23.78
N THR A 190 -20.78 -5.57 -24.32
CA THR A 190 -21.22 -5.53 -25.72
C THR A 190 -21.96 -4.23 -26.09
N TYR A 191 -22.71 -3.64 -25.16
CA TYR A 191 -23.42 -2.37 -25.39
C TYR A 191 -22.53 -1.12 -25.22
N GLU A 192 -21.34 -1.26 -24.64
CA GLU A 192 -20.31 -0.21 -24.49
C GLU A 192 -19.30 -0.25 -25.64
N ALA A 193 -19.34 -1.29 -26.47
CA ALA A 193 -18.41 -1.52 -27.56
C ALA A 193 -18.58 -0.51 -28.71
N THR A 194 -17.45 -0.08 -29.26
CA THR A 194 -17.37 0.80 -30.43
C THR A 194 -16.41 0.23 -31.45
N SER A 195 -16.28 0.85 -32.63
CA SER A 195 -15.34 0.42 -33.67
C SER A 195 -13.87 0.43 -33.24
N TRP A 196 -13.51 1.25 -32.26
CA TRP A 196 -12.15 1.42 -31.74
C TRP A 196 -11.97 0.91 -30.30
N ARG A 197 -13.08 0.53 -29.64
CA ARG A 197 -13.11 -0.13 -28.33
C ARG A 197 -14.02 -1.37 -28.45
N PRO A 198 -13.56 -2.48 -29.05
CA PRO A 198 -14.35 -3.70 -29.16
C PRO A 198 -14.73 -4.26 -27.79
N ASP A 199 -15.75 -5.11 -27.75
CA ASP A 199 -16.11 -5.82 -26.53
C ASP A 199 -14.94 -6.69 -26.05
N TYR A 200 -14.78 -6.76 -24.73
CA TYR A 200 -13.67 -7.46 -24.12
C TYR A 200 -14.04 -7.95 -22.73
N ARG A 201 -13.59 -9.15 -22.40
CA ARG A 201 -13.75 -9.72 -21.06
C ARG A 201 -12.46 -10.39 -20.62
N SER A 202 -11.95 -9.94 -19.49
CA SER A 202 -10.78 -10.48 -18.83
C SER A 202 -11.09 -11.77 -18.07
N LYS A 203 -10.06 -12.62 -17.96
CA LYS A 203 -10.04 -13.82 -17.11
C LYS A 203 -9.41 -13.48 -15.75
N ASP A 204 -9.49 -14.41 -14.80
CA ASP A 204 -8.68 -14.36 -13.60
C ASP A 204 -7.20 -14.62 -13.92
N GLY A 205 -6.32 -14.22 -13.01
CA GLY A 205 -4.91 -14.55 -13.07
C GLY A 205 -3.99 -13.37 -12.83
N PHE A 206 -2.81 -13.45 -13.44
CA PHE A 206 -1.71 -12.51 -13.23
C PHE A 206 -2.03 -11.13 -13.81
N GLY A 207 -1.83 -10.09 -13.01
CA GLY A 207 -2.09 -8.69 -13.33
C GLY A 207 -0.83 -7.83 -13.48
N GLY A 208 0.36 -8.43 -13.46
CA GLY A 208 1.62 -7.70 -13.61
C GLY A 208 2.43 -7.58 -12.31
N TYR A 209 3.60 -6.94 -12.40
CA TYR A 209 4.47 -6.68 -11.25
C TYR A 209 4.32 -5.24 -10.78
N SER A 210 4.42 -4.99 -9.48
CA SER A 210 4.65 -3.64 -8.98
C SER A 210 5.96 -3.54 -8.20
N TYR A 211 6.63 -2.42 -8.37
CA TYR A 211 7.85 -2.04 -7.68
C TYR A 211 7.59 -0.70 -7.01
N GLY A 212 8.11 -0.50 -5.80
CA GLY A 212 7.95 0.79 -5.18
C GLY A 212 8.90 1.08 -4.04
N ALA A 213 8.93 2.36 -3.70
CA ALA A 213 9.67 2.90 -2.59
C ALA A 213 8.79 3.90 -1.84
N SER A 214 8.88 3.93 -0.52
CA SER A 214 8.26 4.98 0.29
C SER A 214 9.21 5.43 1.40
N VAL A 215 9.05 6.68 1.81
CA VAL A 215 9.72 7.27 2.98
C VAL A 215 8.67 7.86 3.89
N ASN A 216 8.83 7.60 5.18
CA ASN A 216 8.08 8.20 6.28
C ASN A 216 9.12 8.82 7.19
N TRP A 217 9.18 10.15 7.23
CA TRP A 217 10.19 10.88 8.00
C TRP A 217 9.51 11.81 8.99
N HIS A 218 9.68 11.51 10.27
CA HIS A 218 9.32 12.39 11.36
C HIS A 218 10.51 13.26 11.76
N PHE A 219 10.25 14.55 11.96
CA PHE A 219 11.22 15.53 12.45
C PHE A 219 10.51 16.63 13.24
N GLY A 220 10.77 16.70 14.54
CA GLY A 220 10.04 17.58 15.45
C GLY A 220 8.55 17.26 15.42
N ASN A 221 7.71 18.27 15.23
CA ASN A 221 6.25 18.11 15.12
C ASN A 221 5.78 17.90 13.67
N PHE A 222 6.67 17.56 12.74
CA PHE A 222 6.32 17.37 11.34
C PHE A 222 6.51 15.92 10.91
N TRP A 223 5.70 15.51 9.94
CA TRP A 223 5.88 14.27 9.19
C TRP A 223 5.91 14.56 7.70
N LEU A 224 6.91 14.02 7.02
CA LEU A 224 7.00 13.98 5.57
C LEU A 224 6.84 12.54 5.11
N GLY A 225 5.76 12.29 4.37
CA GLY A 225 5.57 11.05 3.62
C GLY A 225 5.84 11.29 2.14
N ALA A 226 6.53 10.37 1.48
CA ALA A 226 6.58 10.34 0.02
C ALA A 226 6.67 8.91 -0.49
N PHE A 227 6.13 8.65 -1.68
CA PHE A 227 6.20 7.34 -2.31
C PHE A 227 6.26 7.43 -3.83
N TYR A 228 6.79 6.36 -4.43
CA TYR A 228 6.72 6.09 -5.86
C TYR A 228 6.40 4.60 -6.05
N LYS A 229 5.51 4.30 -6.99
CA LYS A 229 5.08 2.97 -7.40
C LYS A 229 5.07 2.91 -8.93
N LEU A 230 5.76 1.90 -9.46
CA LEU A 230 5.69 1.51 -10.86
C LEU A 230 4.96 0.17 -10.96
N THR A 231 3.97 0.08 -11.84
CA THR A 231 3.28 -1.18 -12.17
C THR A 231 3.54 -1.52 -13.63
N ASP A 232 4.08 -2.71 -13.86
CA ASP A 232 4.32 -3.30 -15.18
C ASP A 232 3.24 -4.35 -15.48
N LEU A 233 2.41 -4.05 -16.49
CA LEU A 233 1.27 -4.83 -16.97
C LEU A 233 1.61 -5.69 -18.20
N SER A 234 2.88 -5.75 -18.64
CA SER A 234 3.26 -6.35 -19.92
C SER A 234 2.88 -7.83 -20.06
N GLU A 235 2.83 -8.55 -18.93
CA GLU A 235 2.42 -9.96 -18.87
C GLU A 235 1.03 -10.16 -18.24
N ALA A 236 0.26 -9.10 -18.04
CA ALA A 236 -1.07 -9.20 -17.46
C ALA A 236 -2.05 -9.96 -18.37
N VAL A 237 -2.94 -10.76 -17.78
CA VAL A 237 -3.98 -11.51 -18.51
C VAL A 237 -4.93 -10.59 -19.29
N PHE A 238 -5.10 -9.34 -18.82
CA PHE A 238 -5.92 -8.31 -19.44
C PHE A 238 -5.18 -7.38 -20.40
N ARG A 239 -3.90 -7.63 -20.71
CA ARG A 239 -3.05 -6.73 -21.53
C ARG A 239 -3.63 -6.39 -22.91
N HIS A 240 -4.48 -7.26 -23.44
CA HIS A 240 -5.14 -7.10 -24.74
C HIS A 240 -6.50 -6.43 -24.66
N SER A 241 -6.92 -5.98 -23.47
CA SER A 241 -8.10 -5.13 -23.34
C SER A 241 -7.87 -3.83 -24.13
N PRO A 242 -8.87 -3.35 -24.89
CA PRO A 242 -8.77 -2.06 -25.57
C PRO A 242 -8.67 -0.87 -24.59
N LEU A 243 -8.88 -1.10 -23.30
CA LEU A 243 -8.69 -0.11 -22.24
C LEU A 243 -7.23 -0.02 -21.76
N VAL A 244 -6.34 -0.94 -22.16
CA VAL A 244 -4.92 -0.86 -21.82
C VAL A 244 -4.18 -0.07 -22.90
N GLU A 245 -3.93 1.21 -22.62
CA GLU A 245 -3.22 2.13 -23.52
C GLU A 245 -1.70 2.09 -23.36
N THR A 246 -1.23 1.70 -22.17
CA THR A 246 0.19 1.56 -21.80
C THR A 246 0.38 0.37 -20.87
N THR A 247 1.53 -0.30 -20.95
CA THR A 247 1.88 -1.39 -20.02
C THR A 247 2.58 -0.90 -18.77
N ARG A 248 2.85 0.41 -18.65
CA ARG A 248 3.49 1.00 -17.48
C ARG A 248 2.56 2.02 -16.83
N ALA A 249 2.31 1.85 -15.55
CA ALA A 249 1.52 2.75 -14.73
C ALA A 249 2.34 3.26 -13.55
N GLU A 250 2.47 4.57 -13.43
CA GLU A 250 3.27 5.22 -12.38
C GLU A 250 2.35 5.99 -11.42
N THR A 251 2.57 5.78 -10.13
CA THR A 251 1.86 6.50 -9.07
C THR A 251 2.87 7.04 -8.09
N PHE A 252 2.81 8.32 -7.79
CA PHE A 252 3.69 8.93 -6.80
C PHE A 252 2.98 10.04 -6.06
N GLY A 253 3.47 10.33 -4.86
CA GLY A 253 2.88 11.38 -4.04
C GLY A 253 3.78 11.76 -2.90
N ALA A 254 3.48 12.90 -2.31
CA ALA A 254 4.14 13.41 -1.13
C ALA A 254 3.16 14.19 -0.26
N ALA A 255 3.36 14.15 1.05
CA ALA A 255 2.58 14.91 2.01
C ALA A 255 3.49 15.43 3.11
N LEU A 256 3.22 16.66 3.57
CA LEU A 256 3.87 17.25 4.71
C LEU A 256 2.78 17.63 5.71
N THR A 257 2.81 17.03 6.90
CA THR A 257 1.82 17.32 7.95
C THR A 257 2.47 17.95 9.16
N TRP A 258 1.73 18.84 9.81
CA TRP A 258 2.00 19.26 11.17
C TRP A 258 1.22 18.35 12.12
N ASN A 259 1.96 17.59 12.92
CA ASN A 259 1.43 16.67 13.93
C ASN A 259 1.28 17.45 15.24
N PHE A 260 0.08 18.00 15.43
CA PHE A 260 -0.21 18.94 16.53
C PHE A 260 -0.76 18.25 17.79
N TYR A 261 -1.10 16.95 17.72
CA TYR A 261 -1.64 16.23 18.87
C TYR A 261 -1.07 14.82 18.96
N GLN A 262 -0.67 14.43 20.16
CA GLN A 262 -0.15 13.09 20.46
C GLN A 262 -0.55 12.66 21.86
N SER A 263 -0.60 11.35 22.09
CA SER A 263 -0.89 10.79 23.41
C SER A 263 0.26 11.02 24.40
N SER A 264 -0.09 11.16 25.69
CA SER A 264 0.88 11.03 26.79
C SER A 264 1.26 9.57 27.05
N GLU A 265 0.35 8.63 26.77
CA GLU A 265 0.63 7.20 26.79
C GLU A 265 1.59 6.87 25.64
N THR A 266 2.68 6.16 25.96
CA THR A 266 3.64 5.67 24.99
C THR A 266 3.64 4.14 24.94
N VAL A 267 4.03 3.61 23.81
CA VAL A 267 4.14 2.16 23.57
C VAL A 267 5.50 1.86 22.95
N GLU A 268 5.98 0.64 23.17
CA GLU A 268 7.10 0.11 22.39
C GLU A 268 6.60 -0.24 20.99
N GLY A 269 7.24 0.32 19.97
CA GLY A 269 6.84 0.10 18.59
C GLY A 269 7.93 0.46 17.59
N LEU A 270 7.61 0.24 16.32
CA LEU A 270 8.42 0.65 15.18
C LEU A 270 7.65 1.72 14.40
N GLU A 271 8.40 2.61 13.75
CA GLU A 271 7.86 3.48 12.69
C GLU A 271 7.42 2.66 11.47
#